data_AF-A0A7K9PGF7-F1
#
_entry.id   AF-A0A7K9PGF7-F1
#
_cell.length_a   1.000
_cell.length_b   1.000
_cell.length_c   1.000
_cell.angle_alpha   90.00
_cell.angle_beta   90.00
_cell.angle_gamma   90.00
#
_symmetry.space_group_name_H-M   'P 1'
#
loop_
_entity.id
_entity.type
_entity.pdbx_description
1 polymer ?
#
loop_
_entity_poly.entity_id
_entity_poly.type
_entity_poly.pdbx_seq_one_letter_code
_entity_poly.pdbx_strand_id
1 'polypeptide(L)'
;ESAPAGKTFGDVLQEVRPEYREGEVAEVTFVGANPRNSAENATEHNFLMVERYSNISSSWRAVLNDASWDTRFYWSKGSLGKSNASIEWHIAAGTEPGTYRLRYFGHYKKRVSLFRTITVPFEGSSSAFQITAP
;
A
#
# COMPACT_ATOMS: atom_id res chain seq x y z
N GLU A 1 7.76 14.15 9.35
CA GLU A 1 7.57 12.70 9.54
C GLU A 1 8.93 12.03 9.45
N SER A 2 9.06 10.79 9.92
CA SER A 2 10.31 10.05 9.88
C SER A 2 10.06 8.57 9.60
N ALA A 3 10.99 7.94 8.88
CA ALA A 3 11.03 6.49 8.75
C ALA A 3 11.84 5.88 9.91
N PRO A 4 11.58 4.61 10.30
CA PRO A 4 12.45 3.89 11.23
C PRO A 4 13.90 3.81 10.73
N ALA A 5 14.86 3.65 11.65
CA ALA A 5 16.26 3.50 11.28
C ALA A 5 16.45 2.28 10.36
N GLY A 6 17.17 2.46 9.26
CA GLY A 6 17.39 1.41 8.25
C GLY A 6 16.19 1.11 7.34
N LYS A 7 15.10 1.89 7.43
CA LYS A 7 13.94 1.78 6.55
C LYS A 7 13.62 3.10 5.87
N THR A 8 12.87 3.03 4.77
CA THR A 8 12.33 4.18 4.04
C THR A 8 10.79 4.16 4.03
N PHE A 9 10.18 5.27 3.62
CA PHE A 9 8.72 5.32 3.43
C PHE A 9 8.32 4.35 2.33
N GLY A 10 7.28 3.54 2.58
CA GLY A 10 6.85 2.48 1.67
C GLY A 10 7.50 1.12 1.93
N ASP A 11 8.49 1.02 2.83
CA ASP A 11 9.03 -0.28 3.23
C ASP A 11 7.99 -1.11 3.99
N VAL A 12 7.96 -2.42 3.75
CA VAL A 12 7.11 -3.36 4.47
C VAL A 12 7.59 -3.53 5.93
N LEU A 13 6.63 -3.50 6.85
CA LEU A 13 6.78 -3.78 8.29
C LEU A 13 6.16 -5.12 8.67
N GLN A 14 4.99 -5.43 8.11
CA GLN A 14 4.32 -6.74 8.21
C GLN A 14 3.92 -7.15 6.81
N GLU A 15 4.37 -8.34 6.41
CA GLU A 15 4.17 -8.86 5.06
C GLU A 15 2.88 -9.67 4.96
N VAL A 16 2.34 -9.76 3.73
CA VAL A 16 1.27 -10.69 3.39
C VAL A 16 1.71 -12.15 3.54
N ARG A 17 0.75 -13.07 3.66
CA ARG A 17 1.01 -14.51 3.50
C ARG A 17 1.27 -14.82 2.03
N PRO A 18 1.99 -15.91 1.72
CA PRO A 18 2.24 -16.31 0.34
C PRO A 18 0.98 -16.81 -0.40
N GLU A 19 -0.07 -17.20 0.32
CA GLU A 19 -1.31 -17.74 -0.25
C GLU A 19 -2.54 -17.34 0.58
N TYR A 20 -3.65 -17.13 -0.14
CA TYR A 20 -4.98 -16.88 0.39
C TYR A 20 -6.07 -17.55 -0.45
N ARG A 21 -7.26 -17.69 0.14
CA ARG A 21 -8.50 -18.15 -0.51
C ARG A 21 -9.57 -17.05 -0.50
N GLU A 22 -10.62 -17.26 -1.27
CA GLU A 22 -11.82 -16.41 -1.18
C GLU A 22 -12.41 -16.40 0.24
N GLY A 23 -12.94 -15.25 0.64
CA GLY A 23 -13.43 -14.97 1.98
C GLY A 23 -12.35 -14.59 2.99
N GLU A 24 -11.07 -14.78 2.68
CA GLU A 24 -9.97 -14.35 3.54
C GLU A 24 -9.59 -12.88 3.34
N VAL A 25 -8.73 -12.38 4.24
CA VAL A 25 -8.23 -11.00 4.21
C VAL A 25 -6.72 -11.01 4.03
N ALA A 26 -6.24 -10.44 2.93
CA ALA A 26 -4.83 -10.14 2.73
C ALA A 26 -4.50 -8.80 3.38
N GLU A 27 -3.54 -8.77 4.29
CA GLU A 27 -3.15 -7.58 5.04
C GLU A 27 -1.64 -7.35 4.93
N VAL A 28 -1.25 -6.12 4.65
CA VAL A 28 0.14 -5.66 4.66
C VAL A 28 0.24 -4.36 5.45
N THR A 29 1.32 -4.18 6.18
CA THR A 29 1.63 -2.90 6.85
C THR A 29 2.94 -2.34 6.37
N PHE A 30 2.93 -1.06 6.00
CA PHE A 30 4.09 -0.31 5.51
C PHE A 30 4.52 0.78 6.50
N VAL A 31 5.76 1.24 6.34
CA VAL A 31 6.20 2.55 6.86
C VAL A 31 5.39 3.63 6.16
N GLY A 32 4.50 4.27 6.91
CA GLY A 32 3.54 5.24 6.41
C GLY A 32 3.99 6.68 6.53
N ALA A 33 3.31 7.54 5.78
CA ALA A 33 3.32 8.99 5.93
C ALA A 33 1.89 9.49 6.19
N ASN A 34 1.72 10.70 6.73
CA ASN A 34 0.44 11.34 6.97
C ASN A 34 -0.33 11.50 5.64
N PRO A 35 -1.52 10.88 5.48
CA PRO A 35 -2.28 10.88 4.23
C PRO A 35 -2.63 12.28 3.72
N ARG A 36 -2.73 13.27 4.63
CA ARG A 36 -2.99 14.67 4.28
C ARG A 36 -1.97 15.22 3.28
N ASN A 37 -0.72 14.76 3.33
CA ASN A 37 0.31 15.20 2.40
C ASN A 37 -0.05 14.84 0.94
N SER A 38 -0.65 13.67 0.69
CA SER A 38 -1.08 13.31 -0.67
C SER A 38 -2.28 14.14 -1.13
N ALA A 39 -3.28 14.33 -0.24
CA ALA A 39 -4.49 15.08 -0.55
C ALA A 39 -4.20 16.55 -0.92
N GLU A 40 -3.14 17.15 -0.37
CA GLU A 40 -2.69 18.51 -0.70
C GLU A 40 -2.01 18.61 -2.09
N ASN A 41 -1.52 17.50 -2.66
CA ASN A 41 -0.62 17.52 -3.82
C ASN A 41 -1.19 16.87 -5.09
N ALA A 42 -2.27 16.10 -5.00
CA ALA A 42 -2.88 15.43 -6.14
C ALA A 42 -4.41 15.38 -6.02
N THR A 43 -5.09 15.80 -7.08
CA THR A 43 -6.51 15.48 -7.29
C THR A 43 -6.60 14.02 -7.78
N GLU A 44 -7.54 13.24 -7.24
CA GLU A 44 -7.78 11.83 -7.65
C GLU A 44 -6.62 10.84 -7.33
N HIS A 45 -5.95 11.03 -6.20
CA HIS A 45 -4.91 10.12 -5.73
C HIS A 45 -5.50 8.84 -5.12
N ASN A 46 -4.97 7.67 -5.50
CA ASN A 46 -5.25 6.41 -4.84
C ASN A 46 -4.13 6.13 -3.81
N PHE A 47 -4.48 5.84 -2.56
CA PHE A 47 -3.53 5.43 -1.53
C PHE A 47 -3.13 3.96 -1.64
N LEU A 48 -4.00 3.13 -2.20
CA LEU A 48 -3.76 1.70 -2.36
C LEU A 48 -4.17 1.19 -3.73
N MET A 49 -3.51 0.12 -4.18
CA MET A 49 -3.99 -0.70 -5.29
C MET A 49 -3.80 -2.19 -4.97
N VAL A 50 -4.75 -3.01 -5.42
CA VAL A 50 -4.55 -4.45 -5.60
C VAL A 50 -4.17 -4.65 -7.05
N GLU A 51 -3.01 -5.25 -7.31
CA GLU A 51 -2.57 -5.55 -8.67
C GLU A 51 -2.50 -7.06 -8.89
N ARG A 52 -2.90 -7.50 -10.09
CA ARG A 52 -2.78 -8.88 -10.57
C ARG A 52 -1.68 -8.97 -11.62
N TYR A 53 -0.87 -10.01 -11.56
CA TYR A 53 0.14 -10.28 -12.58
C TYR A 53 -0.49 -10.97 -13.80
N SER A 54 -0.25 -10.42 -14.98
CA SER A 54 -0.64 -10.99 -16.26
C SER A 54 0.54 -11.70 -16.91
N ASN A 55 0.48 -13.02 -17.02
CA ASN A 55 1.49 -13.81 -17.73
C ASN A 55 1.53 -13.52 -19.24
N ILE A 56 0.41 -13.06 -19.83
CA ILE A 56 0.32 -12.76 -21.27
C ILE A 56 1.12 -11.50 -21.61
N SER A 57 1.03 -10.47 -20.76
CA SER A 57 1.71 -9.19 -20.98
C SER A 57 2.95 -8.99 -20.12
N SER A 58 3.33 -10.00 -19.31
CA SER A 58 4.41 -9.94 -18.32
C SER A 58 4.38 -8.66 -17.48
N SER A 59 3.18 -8.27 -17.02
CA SER A 59 2.95 -6.99 -16.35
C SER A 59 1.90 -7.08 -15.25
N TRP A 60 2.05 -6.19 -14.26
CA TRP A 60 1.06 -5.98 -13.21
C TRP A 60 -0.06 -5.06 -13.71
N ARG A 61 -1.30 -5.38 -13.36
CA ARG A 61 -2.49 -4.57 -13.66
C ARG A 61 -3.29 -4.31 -12.40
N ALA A 62 -3.63 -3.06 -12.15
CA ALA A 62 -4.54 -2.71 -11.06
C ALA A 62 -5.91 -3.32 -11.32
N VAL A 63 -6.43 -4.05 -10.34
CA VAL A 63 -7.77 -4.67 -10.36
C VAL A 63 -8.69 -4.02 -9.33
N LEU A 64 -8.14 -3.50 -8.24
CA LEU A 64 -8.87 -2.74 -7.21
C LEU A 64 -8.03 -1.55 -6.74
N ASN A 65 -8.71 -0.55 -6.18
CA ASN A 65 -8.12 0.66 -5.61
C ASN A 65 -8.77 1.02 -4.26
N ASP A 66 -8.48 2.18 -3.71
CA ASP A 66 -9.02 2.64 -2.40
C ASP A 66 -10.50 3.05 -2.43
N ALA A 67 -11.09 3.21 -3.61
CA ALA A 67 -12.54 3.41 -3.79
C ALA A 67 -13.32 2.10 -3.87
N SER A 68 -12.62 0.95 -3.90
CA SER A 68 -13.24 -0.37 -4.00
C SER A 68 -13.79 -0.82 -2.64
N TRP A 69 -15.01 -1.39 -2.61
CA TRP A 69 -15.65 -1.84 -1.36
C TRP A 69 -14.84 -2.88 -0.58
N ASP A 70 -14.05 -3.67 -1.30
CA ASP A 70 -13.27 -4.79 -0.75
C ASP A 70 -11.92 -4.35 -0.18
N THR A 71 -11.55 -3.08 -0.27
CA THR A 71 -10.25 -2.59 0.20
C THR A 71 -10.41 -1.62 1.37
N ARG A 72 -9.43 -1.62 2.27
CA ARG A 72 -9.39 -0.71 3.42
C ARG A 72 -7.99 -0.16 3.59
N PHE A 73 -7.93 1.12 3.92
CA PHE A 73 -6.69 1.83 4.23
C PHE A 73 -6.77 2.39 5.64
N TYR A 74 -5.85 1.94 6.49
CA TYR A 74 -5.71 2.40 7.86
C TYR A 74 -4.40 3.14 8.02
N TRP A 75 -4.48 4.36 8.57
CA TRP A 75 -3.30 5.11 8.98
C TRP A 75 -3.25 5.22 10.49
N SER A 76 -2.12 4.88 11.09
CA SER A 76 -1.89 5.03 12.53
C SER A 76 -0.66 5.87 12.80
N LYS A 77 -0.84 6.87 13.66
CA LYS A 77 0.25 7.74 14.11
C LYS A 77 1.07 7.02 15.18
N GLY A 78 2.37 6.90 14.95
CA GLY A 78 3.34 6.47 15.95
C GLY A 78 3.99 7.64 16.71
N SER A 79 5.07 7.33 17.43
CA SER A 79 5.90 8.32 18.12
C SER A 79 6.99 8.89 17.19
N LEU A 80 7.59 10.02 17.58
CA LEU A 80 8.74 10.63 16.89
C LEU A 80 8.51 10.92 15.39
N GLY A 81 7.26 11.15 15.01
CA GLY A 81 6.87 11.45 13.63
C GLY A 81 6.83 10.23 12.71
N LYS A 82 6.91 9.01 13.25
CA LYS A 82 6.68 7.76 12.52
C LYS A 82 5.18 7.50 12.39
N SER A 83 4.80 6.78 11.36
CA SER A 83 3.44 6.27 11.19
C SER A 83 3.45 4.96 10.42
N ASN A 84 2.39 4.17 10.58
CA ASN A 84 2.18 2.96 9.82
C ASN A 84 0.96 3.15 8.90
N ALA A 85 1.02 2.53 7.72
CA ALA A 85 -0.09 2.42 6.80
C ALA A 85 -0.41 0.95 6.58
N SER A 86 -1.59 0.51 6.98
CA SER A 86 -2.05 -0.86 6.81
C SER A 86 -3.10 -0.91 5.70
N ILE A 87 -2.93 -1.84 4.77
CA ILE A 87 -3.86 -2.08 3.67
C ILE A 87 -4.43 -3.46 3.86
N GLU A 88 -5.76 -3.54 3.83
CA GLU A 88 -6.48 -4.81 3.78
C GLU A 88 -7.18 -4.96 2.44
N TRP A 89 -7.14 -6.17 1.89
CA TRP A 89 -7.99 -6.62 0.80
C TRP A 89 -8.83 -7.80 1.28
N HIS A 90 -10.15 -7.61 1.27
CA HIS A 90 -11.16 -8.60 1.59
C HIS A 90 -11.47 -9.37 0.31
N ILE A 91 -10.97 -10.58 0.20
CA ILE A 91 -10.99 -11.33 -1.07
C ILE A 91 -12.42 -11.84 -1.30
N ALA A 92 -13.14 -11.20 -2.20
CA ALA A 92 -14.53 -11.55 -2.51
C ALA A 92 -14.65 -12.94 -3.13
N ALA A 93 -15.80 -13.57 -2.94
CA ALA A 93 -16.15 -14.83 -3.61
C ALA A 93 -16.08 -14.66 -5.13
N GLY A 94 -15.50 -15.63 -5.82
CA GLY A 94 -15.29 -15.59 -7.26
C GLY A 94 -14.09 -14.74 -7.71
N THR A 95 -13.23 -14.29 -6.79
CA THR A 95 -11.93 -13.71 -7.17
C THR A 95 -11.14 -14.74 -7.98
N GLU A 96 -10.67 -14.34 -9.17
CA GLU A 96 -9.93 -15.26 -10.03
C GLU A 96 -8.61 -15.70 -9.36
N PRO A 97 -8.28 -17.00 -9.37
CA PRO A 97 -6.97 -17.46 -8.94
C PRO A 97 -5.82 -16.78 -9.71
N GLY A 98 -4.68 -16.64 -9.05
CA GLY A 98 -3.46 -16.12 -9.65
C GLY A 98 -2.59 -15.32 -8.69
N THR A 99 -1.59 -14.65 -9.24
CA THR A 99 -0.61 -13.87 -8.48
C THR A 99 -1.06 -12.43 -8.30
N TYR A 100 -1.07 -11.97 -7.06
CA TYR A 100 -1.45 -10.61 -6.67
C TYR A 100 -0.36 -9.94 -5.83
N ARG A 101 -0.44 -8.62 -5.72
CA ARG A 101 0.32 -7.82 -4.75
C ARG A 101 -0.50 -6.62 -4.29
N LEU A 102 -0.20 -6.13 -3.10
CA LEU A 102 -0.75 -4.91 -2.54
C LEU A 102 0.25 -3.78 -2.68
N ARG A 103 -0.21 -2.63 -3.15
CA ARG A 103 0.61 -1.43 -3.34
C ARG A 103 0.14 -0.30 -2.46
N TYR A 104 1.10 0.47 -1.95
CA TYR A 104 0.88 1.68 -1.18
C TYR A 104 1.50 2.88 -1.88
N PHE A 105 0.76 3.97 -1.98
CA PHE A 105 1.22 5.23 -2.54
C PHE A 105 1.03 6.34 -1.52
N GLY A 106 2.00 7.24 -1.44
CA GLY A 106 1.92 8.34 -0.49
C GLY A 106 2.91 9.45 -0.77
N HIS A 107 2.82 10.46 0.08
CA HIS A 107 3.74 11.58 0.07
C HIS A 107 4.22 11.88 1.49
N TYR A 108 5.51 12.16 1.65
CA TYR A 108 6.07 12.60 2.94
C TYR A 108 6.64 14.01 2.83
N LYS A 109 6.63 14.75 3.94
CA LYS A 109 7.28 16.07 4.02
C LYS A 109 8.75 15.91 4.41
N LYS A 110 9.65 16.39 3.53
CA LYS A 110 11.10 16.43 3.73
C LYS A 110 11.58 17.85 3.95
N ARG A 111 12.17 18.11 5.11
CA ARG A 111 12.85 19.39 5.38
C ARG A 111 14.21 19.38 4.69
N VAL A 112 14.41 20.27 3.73
CA VAL A 112 15.67 20.39 2.96
C VAL A 112 16.53 21.56 3.41
N SER A 113 15.95 22.56 4.07
CA SER A 113 16.68 23.62 4.75
C SER A 113 15.87 24.17 5.94
N LEU A 114 16.42 25.14 6.67
CA LEU A 114 15.74 25.74 7.82
C LEU A 114 14.36 26.29 7.47
N PHE A 115 14.20 26.84 6.26
CA PHE A 115 12.98 27.51 5.80
C PHE A 115 12.24 26.78 4.67
N ARG A 116 12.74 25.63 4.20
CA ARG A 116 12.18 24.93 3.05
C ARG A 116 11.82 23.49 3.37
N THR A 117 10.55 23.16 3.15
CA THR A 117 10.01 21.80 3.17
C THR A 117 9.47 21.49 1.79
N ILE A 118 9.79 20.30 1.28
CA ILE A 118 9.23 19.79 0.03
C ILE A 118 8.39 18.55 0.34
N THR A 119 7.40 18.30 -0.52
CA THR A 119 6.63 17.06 -0.51
C THR A 119 7.24 16.10 -1.52
N VAL A 120 7.49 14.85 -1.12
CA VAL A 120 8.13 13.85 -1.96
C VAL A 120 7.22 12.63 -2.08
N PRO A 121 6.87 12.18 -3.30
CA PRO A 121 6.10 10.96 -3.49
C PRO A 121 6.95 9.73 -3.17
N PHE A 122 6.29 8.66 -2.75
CA PHE A 122 6.88 7.35 -2.62
C PHE A 122 5.85 6.26 -2.91
N GLU A 123 6.35 5.06 -3.16
CA GLU A 123 5.55 3.87 -3.34
C GLU A 123 6.14 2.70 -2.57
N GLY A 124 5.27 1.81 -2.12
CA GLY A 124 5.58 0.54 -1.50
C GLY A 124 4.86 -0.60 -2.21
N SER A 125 5.44 -1.80 -2.15
CA SER A 125 4.84 -3.02 -2.67
C SER A 125 5.02 -4.13 -1.65
N SER A 126 3.97 -4.88 -1.38
CA SER A 126 4.08 -6.18 -0.72
C SER A 126 4.87 -7.15 -1.60
N SER A 127 5.27 -8.26 -0.99
CA SER A 127 5.63 -9.47 -1.73
C SER A 127 4.43 -9.95 -2.58
N ALA A 128 4.72 -10.68 -3.65
CA ALA A 128 3.67 -11.33 -4.44
C ALA A 128 3.10 -12.54 -3.70
N PHE A 129 1.79 -12.74 -3.80
CA PHE A 129 1.08 -13.86 -3.17
C PHE A 129 0.05 -14.47 -4.13
N GLN A 130 -0.38 -15.70 -3.84
CA GLN A 130 -1.35 -16.42 -4.65
C GLN A 130 -2.75 -16.32 -4.05
N ILE A 131 -3.76 -16.15 -4.91
CA ILE A 131 -5.13 -16.57 -4.61
C ILE A 131 -5.31 -17.96 -5.23
N THR A 132 -5.63 -18.95 -4.42
CA THR A 132 -5.88 -20.32 -4.87
C THR A 132 -7.37 -20.61 -5.01
N ALA A 133 -7.70 -21.60 -5.84
CA ALA A 133 -9.05 -22.11 -5.92
C ALA A 133 -9.46 -22.75 -4.57
N PRO A 134 -10.77 -22.78 -4.25
CA PRO A 134 -11.29 -23.40 -3.02
C PRO A 134 -10.79 -24.82 -2.75
#